data_AF-A0A9N9IUC1-F1
#
_entry.id   AF-A0A9N9IUC1-F1
#
_cell.length_a   1.000
_cell.length_b   1.000
_cell.length_c   1.000
_cell.angle_alpha   90.00
_cell.angle_beta   90.00
_cell.angle_gamma   90.00
#
_symmetry.space_group_name_H-M   'P 1'
#
loop_
_entity.id
_entity.type
_entity.pdbx_description
1 polymer ?
#
loop_
_entity_poly.entity_id
_entity_poly.type
_entity_poly.pdbx_seq_one_letter_code
_entity_poly.pdbx_strand_id
1 'polypeptide(L)'
;MSIDEFLNFPDENVIYKVSSDDKIIEELVGVFNSENANESNKTDNVDENDDSNELPIISANAALENLNNVRLFLLQQEETVEIGRQLKQTDSLENFIRKKKIRSMMQTNIDMYFH
;
A
#
# COMPACT_ATOMS: atom_id res chain seq x y z
N MET A 1 -40.03 15.24 34.99
CA MET A 1 -38.94 15.88 34.23
C MET A 1 -38.98 15.28 32.83
N SER A 2 -39.08 16.12 31.82
CA SER A 2 -39.44 15.78 30.45
C SER A 2 -38.31 16.21 29.51
N ILE A 3 -38.07 15.44 28.44
CA ILE A 3 -37.42 15.80 27.16
C ILE A 3 -35.88 15.80 27.00
N ASP A 4 -35.05 15.65 28.04
CA ASP A 4 -33.59 15.85 27.83
C ASP A 4 -32.77 14.71 27.18
N GLU A 5 -33.35 13.61 26.69
CA GLU A 5 -32.55 12.58 25.99
C GLU A 5 -33.22 12.03 24.71
N PHE A 6 -33.93 12.91 23.99
CA PHE A 6 -34.25 12.63 22.59
C PHE A 6 -33.02 12.97 21.72
N LEU A 7 -32.45 11.93 21.07
CA LEU A 7 -31.65 11.99 19.82
C LEU A 7 -30.17 12.46 19.97
N ASN A 8 -29.17 12.01 19.21
CA ASN A 8 -28.86 10.81 18.43
C ASN A 8 -27.51 11.13 17.73
N PHE A 9 -26.65 10.12 17.56
CA PHE A 9 -25.44 10.01 16.72
C PHE A 9 -24.09 10.50 17.29
N PRO A 10 -23.07 9.62 17.40
CA PRO A 10 -21.67 10.01 17.56
C PRO A 10 -21.07 10.47 16.22
N ASP A 11 -20.36 11.60 16.24
CA ASP A 11 -19.80 12.32 15.07
C ASP A 11 -18.75 11.56 14.22
N GLU A 12 -18.43 10.31 14.54
CA GLU A 12 -17.33 9.55 13.90
C GLU A 12 -17.71 8.89 12.57
N ASN A 13 -18.92 9.12 12.06
CA ASN A 13 -19.44 8.43 10.87
C ASN A 13 -19.83 9.40 9.73
N VAL A 14 -18.93 10.34 9.40
CA VAL A 14 -19.07 11.19 8.20
C VAL A 14 -17.91 10.93 7.24
N ILE A 15 -18.18 10.21 6.14
CA ILE A 15 -17.30 10.17 4.97
C ILE A 15 -17.63 11.40 4.12
N TYR A 16 -16.71 12.38 4.09
CA TYR A 16 -16.84 13.52 3.20
C TYR A 16 -16.44 13.12 1.78
N LYS A 17 -17.42 13.15 0.88
CA LYS A 17 -17.15 13.07 -0.55
C LYS A 17 -16.53 14.40 -0.96
N VAL A 18 -15.25 14.38 -1.31
CA VAL A 18 -14.57 15.54 -1.90
C VAL A 18 -15.32 15.91 -3.19
N SER A 19 -15.84 17.13 -3.25
CA SER A 19 -16.40 17.65 -4.49
C SER A 19 -15.24 18.06 -5.40
N SER A 20 -15.33 17.71 -6.67
CA SER A 20 -14.34 18.10 -7.69
C SER A 20 -14.21 19.62 -7.88
N ASP A 21 -15.08 20.40 -7.24
CA ASP A 21 -15.18 21.85 -7.35
C ASP A 21 -14.44 22.59 -6.21
N ASP A 22 -13.85 21.86 -5.25
CA ASP A 22 -13.15 22.43 -4.10
C ASP A 22 -11.70 22.80 -4.46
N LYS A 23 -11.49 24.04 -4.88
CA LYS A 23 -10.17 24.61 -5.27
C LYS A 23 -9.04 24.41 -4.25
N ILE A 24 -9.38 24.28 -2.96
CA ILE A 24 -8.40 24.05 -1.89
C ILE A 24 -7.79 22.64 -1.99
N ILE A 25 -8.58 21.66 -2.43
CA ILE A 25 -8.11 20.27 -2.60
C ILE A 25 -7.32 20.15 -3.91
N GLU A 26 -7.68 20.88 -4.95
CA GLU A 26 -6.83 21.04 -6.14
C GLU A 26 -5.46 21.65 -5.79
N GLU A 27 -5.41 22.63 -4.90
CA GLU A 27 -4.15 23.26 -4.48
C GLU A 27 -3.24 22.27 -3.73
N LEU A 28 -3.81 21.43 -2.84
CA LEU A 28 -3.07 20.37 -2.15
C LEU A 28 -2.60 19.26 -3.11
N VAL A 29 -3.41 18.89 -4.10
CA VAL A 29 -3.00 18.00 -5.20
C VAL A 29 -1.89 18.66 -6.02
N GLY A 30 -1.94 19.97 -6.23
CA GLY A 30 -0.90 20.76 -6.86
C GLY A 30 0.42 20.75 -6.10
N VAL A 31 0.39 20.80 -4.77
CA VAL A 31 1.58 20.69 -3.91
C VAL A 31 2.18 19.28 -4.00
N PHE A 32 1.35 18.24 -4.01
CA PHE A 32 1.82 16.87 -4.23
C PHE A 32 2.42 16.71 -5.64
N ASN A 33 1.80 17.34 -6.64
CA ASN A 33 2.36 17.45 -7.99
C ASN A 33 3.58 18.39 -8.08
N SER A 34 3.90 19.17 -7.04
CA SER A 34 5.06 20.07 -7.00
C SER A 34 6.33 19.40 -6.42
N GLU A 35 6.29 18.08 -6.20
CA GLU A 35 7.47 17.22 -6.34
C GLU A 35 8.28 17.56 -7.63
N ASN A 36 7.67 18.23 -8.63
CA ASN A 36 8.23 18.52 -9.94
C ASN A 36 8.90 19.91 -10.15
N ALA A 37 9.10 20.76 -9.12
CA ALA A 37 9.59 22.15 -9.35
C ALA A 37 11.01 22.48 -8.86
N ASN A 38 11.74 21.55 -8.25
CA ASN A 38 13.06 21.82 -7.67
C ASN A 38 14.22 21.33 -8.56
N GLU A 39 14.18 21.69 -9.84
CA GLU A 39 15.40 21.96 -10.60
C GLU A 39 15.85 23.39 -10.31
N SER A 40 16.95 23.57 -9.57
CA SER A 40 17.86 24.70 -9.85
C SER A 40 19.19 24.54 -9.13
N ASN A 41 20.08 23.72 -9.69
CA ASN A 41 21.47 24.11 -9.94
C ASN A 41 22.08 23.23 -11.04
N LYS A 42 22.03 23.77 -12.26
CA LYS A 42 22.71 23.37 -13.50
C LYS A 42 24.09 22.73 -13.32
N THR A 43 24.37 21.67 -14.09
CA THR A 43 25.26 21.75 -15.27
C THR A 43 24.98 20.60 -16.25
N ASP A 44 24.43 20.98 -17.41
CA ASP A 44 24.60 20.41 -18.76
C ASP A 44 25.01 18.93 -18.89
N ASN A 45 24.03 18.04 -18.92
CA ASN A 45 23.72 17.17 -20.07
C ASN A 45 22.45 16.37 -19.74
N VAL A 46 21.45 16.57 -20.59
CA VAL A 46 20.17 15.86 -20.56
C VAL A 46 20.41 14.42 -21.02
N ASP A 47 20.47 13.47 -20.09
CA ASP A 47 19.91 12.14 -20.30
C ASP A 47 19.69 11.44 -18.94
N GLU A 48 18.60 10.70 -18.85
CA GLU A 48 18.13 9.91 -17.71
C GLU A 48 17.40 10.69 -16.61
N ASN A 49 16.07 10.70 -16.73
CA ASN A 49 15.16 10.94 -15.62
C ASN A 49 15.50 9.95 -14.49
N ASP A 50 16.02 10.46 -13.38
CA ASP A 50 16.30 9.68 -12.18
C ASP A 50 14.98 9.26 -11.53
N ASP A 51 14.53 8.05 -11.82
CA ASP A 51 13.38 7.36 -11.22
C ASP A 51 13.73 6.92 -9.78
N SER A 52 14.38 7.78 -9.00
CA SER A 52 15.01 7.50 -7.70
C SER A 52 14.05 7.05 -6.59
N ASN A 53 12.76 6.89 -6.91
CA ASN A 53 11.75 6.23 -6.08
C ASN A 53 11.62 4.73 -6.41
N GLU A 54 12.65 4.09 -6.98
CA GLU A 54 12.71 2.63 -7.12
C GLU A 54 12.48 1.96 -5.77
N LEU A 55 11.29 1.38 -5.61
CA LEU A 55 10.96 0.57 -4.44
C LEU A 55 11.98 -0.58 -4.34
N PRO A 56 12.55 -0.85 -3.16
CA PRO A 56 13.56 -1.88 -3.03
C PRO A 56 12.98 -3.23 -3.44
N ILE A 57 13.62 -3.86 -4.43
CA ILE A 57 13.26 -5.21 -4.87
C ILE A 57 13.66 -6.18 -3.75
N ILE A 58 12.66 -6.80 -3.10
CA ILE A 58 12.88 -7.79 -2.05
C ILE A 58 12.77 -9.22 -2.59
N SER A 59 13.54 -10.14 -2.00
CA SER A 59 13.41 -11.56 -2.33
C SER A 59 12.08 -12.13 -1.85
N ALA A 60 11.59 -13.19 -2.52
CA ALA A 60 10.36 -13.87 -2.09
C ALA A 60 10.46 -14.43 -0.66
N ASN A 61 11.66 -14.79 -0.18
CA ASN A 61 11.85 -15.24 1.20
C ASN A 61 11.73 -14.09 2.18
N ALA A 62 12.39 -12.96 1.91
CA ALA A 62 12.28 -11.76 2.73
C ALA A 62 10.84 -11.24 2.80
N ALA A 63 10.12 -11.29 1.68
CA ALA A 63 8.69 -10.95 1.65
C ALA A 63 7.85 -11.86 2.55
N LEU A 64 8.10 -13.17 2.56
CA LEU A 64 7.38 -14.13 3.41
C LEU A 64 7.70 -13.93 4.90
N GLU A 65 8.95 -13.67 5.26
CA GLU A 65 9.34 -13.38 6.64
C GLU A 65 8.70 -12.09 7.15
N ASN A 66 8.73 -11.02 6.35
CA ASN A 66 8.08 -9.75 6.67
C ASN A 66 6.56 -9.92 6.84
N LEU A 67 5.93 -10.72 5.98
CA LEU A 67 4.50 -11.01 6.07
C LEU A 67 4.15 -11.78 7.35
N ASN A 68 5.05 -12.67 7.81
CA ASN A 68 4.90 -13.37 9.07
C ASN A 68 4.95 -12.41 10.27
N ASN A 69 5.81 -11.39 10.23
CA ASN A 69 5.86 -10.35 11.25
C ASN A 69 4.55 -9.53 11.29
N VAL A 70 4.01 -9.16 10.12
CA VAL A 70 2.70 -8.50 10.02
C VAL A 70 1.60 -9.39 10.61
N ARG A 71 1.59 -10.68 10.28
CA ARG A 71 0.63 -11.64 10.84
C ARG A 71 0.70 -11.72 12.36
N LEU A 72 1.91 -11.80 12.91
CA LEU A 72 2.12 -11.86 14.36
C LEU A 72 1.62 -10.59 15.05
N PHE A 73 1.88 -9.42 14.45
CA PHE A 73 1.37 -8.14 14.94
C PHE A 73 -0.17 -8.10 14.96
N LEU A 74 -0.82 -8.57 13.89
CA LEU A 74 -2.29 -8.62 13.80
C LEU A 74 -2.91 -9.54 14.85
N LEU A 75 -2.27 -10.68 15.14
CA LEU A 75 -2.73 -11.63 16.17
C LEU A 75 -2.64 -11.08 17.61
N GLN A 76 -1.83 -10.04 17.83
CA GLN A 76 -1.71 -9.37 19.12
C GLN A 76 -2.78 -8.29 19.34
N GLN A 77 -3.50 -7.89 18.29
CA GLN A 77 -4.54 -6.87 18.39
C GLN A 77 -5.82 -7.46 18.98
N GLU A 78 -6.69 -6.58 19.48
CA GLU A 78 -8.04 -6.97 19.88
C GLU A 78 -8.80 -7.58 18.69
N GLU A 79 -9.54 -8.66 18.95
CA GLU A 79 -10.26 -9.37 17.91
C GLU A 79 -11.40 -8.49 17.38
N THR A 80 -11.20 -7.97 16.18
CA THR A 80 -12.21 -7.19 15.46
C THR A 80 -12.45 -7.79 14.08
N VAL A 81 -13.59 -7.46 13.49
CA VAL A 81 -13.92 -7.89 12.12
C VAL A 81 -12.85 -7.45 11.12
N GLU A 82 -12.27 -6.26 11.32
CA GLU A 82 -11.22 -5.72 10.46
C GLU A 82 -9.91 -6.49 10.59
N ILE A 83 -9.47 -6.81 11.80
CA ILE A 83 -8.27 -7.66 12.03
C ILE A 83 -8.46 -9.04 11.42
N GLY A 84 -9.65 -9.64 11.58
CA GLY A 84 -9.97 -10.92 10.93
C GLY A 84 -9.92 -10.86 9.39
N ARG A 85 -10.32 -9.73 8.79
CA ARG A 85 -10.20 -9.49 7.34
C ARG A 85 -8.73 -9.35 6.92
N GLN A 86 -7.93 -8.61 7.67
CA GLN A 86 -6.51 -8.39 7.40
C GLN A 86 -5.69 -9.68 7.52
N LEU A 87 -6.03 -10.55 8.47
CA LEU A 87 -5.44 -11.90 8.56
C LEU A 87 -5.73 -12.73 7.31
N LYS A 88 -6.98 -12.73 6.80
CA LYS A 88 -7.32 -13.44 5.56
C LYS A 88 -6.59 -12.89 4.34
N GLN A 89 -6.39 -11.57 4.28
CA GLN A 89 -5.60 -10.93 3.22
C GLN A 89 -4.13 -11.34 3.30
N THR A 90 -3.58 -11.39 4.51
CA THR A 90 -2.22 -11.87 4.78
C THR A 90 -2.04 -13.31 4.28
N ASP A 91 -2.96 -14.22 4.62
CA ASP A 91 -2.94 -15.61 4.16
C ASP A 91 -3.05 -15.71 2.62
N SER A 92 -3.88 -14.85 2.00
CA SER A 92 -4.04 -14.82 0.55
C SER A 92 -2.77 -14.36 -0.17
N LEU A 93 -2.11 -13.33 0.37
CA LEU A 93 -0.85 -12.81 -0.15
C LEU A 93 0.29 -13.82 0.02
N GLU A 94 0.36 -14.50 1.17
CA GLU A 94 1.34 -15.57 1.40
C GLU A 94 1.22 -16.67 0.33
N ASN A 95 -0.02 -17.14 0.11
CA ASN A 95 -0.32 -18.15 -0.91
C ASN A 95 0.05 -17.69 -2.32
N PHE A 96 -0.17 -16.42 -2.64
CA PHE A 96 0.23 -15.85 -3.93
C PHE A 96 1.75 -15.89 -4.11
N ILE A 97 2.51 -15.41 -3.13
CA ILE A 97 3.98 -15.38 -3.17
C ILE A 97 4.53 -16.81 -3.32
N ARG A 98 4.02 -17.77 -2.55
CA ARG A 98 4.43 -19.19 -2.64
C ARG A 98 4.16 -19.78 -4.03
N LYS A 99 2.97 -19.55 -4.59
CA LYS A 99 2.62 -20.02 -5.94
C LYS A 99 3.53 -19.42 -7.01
N LYS A 100 3.80 -18.10 -6.93
CA LYS A 100 4.71 -17.41 -7.86
C LYS A 100 6.14 -17.95 -7.76
N LYS A 101 6.65 -18.17 -6.54
CA LYS A 101 7.98 -18.75 -6.29
C LYS A 101 8.12 -20.14 -6.92
N ILE A 102 7.16 -21.04 -6.68
CA ILE A 102 7.16 -22.39 -7.25
C ILE A 102 7.13 -22.34 -8.78
N ARG A 103 6.24 -21.51 -9.36
CA ARG A 103 6.15 -21.36 -10.82
C ARG A 103 7.46 -20.86 -11.42
N SER A 104 8.11 -19.88 -10.78
CA SER A 104 9.41 -19.37 -11.22
C SER A 104 10.46 -20.46 -11.22
N MET A 105 10.55 -21.26 -10.14
CA MET A 105 11.50 -22.37 -10.05
C MET A 105 11.25 -23.44 -11.12
N MET A 106 9.98 -23.77 -11.40
CA MET A 106 9.62 -24.71 -12.47
C MET A 106 9.99 -24.19 -13.85
N GLN A 107 9.79 -22.90 -14.13
CA GLN A 107 10.19 -22.29 -15.41
C GLN A 107 11.70 -22.38 -15.61
N THR A 108 12.49 -21.98 -14.61
CA THR A 108 13.96 -22.11 -14.65
C THR A 108 14.40 -23.55 -14.90
N ASN A 109 13.73 -24.53 -14.30
CA ASN A 109 14.02 -25.94 -14.55
C ASN A 109 13.72 -26.37 -15.98
N ILE A 110 12.59 -25.93 -16.56
CA ILE A 110 12.24 -26.23 -17.95
C ILE A 110 13.26 -25.61 -18.90
N ASP A 111 13.65 -24.36 -18.68
CA ASP A 111 14.57 -23.64 -19.54
C ASP A 111 15.93 -24.38 -19.65
N MET A 112 16.39 -25.03 -18.58
CA MET A 112 17.62 -25.87 -18.60
C MET A 112 17.58 -27.04 -19.59
N TYR A 113 16.40 -27.54 -19.98
CA TYR A 113 16.26 -28.67 -20.91
C TYR A 113 16.08 -28.25 -22.38
N PHE A 114 15.86 -26.96 -22.65
CA PHE A 114 15.62 -26.42 -23.98
C PHE A 114 16.77 -25.51 -24.48
N HIS A 115 17.96 -25.67 -23.90
CA HIS A 115 19.21 -25.06 -24.37
C HIS A 115 19.97 -25.98 -25.34
#